data_AF-H1SBE9-F1
#
_entry.id   AF-H1SBE9-F1
#
_cell.length_a   1.000
_cell.length_b   1.000
_cell.length_c   1.000
_cell.angle_alpha   90.00
_cell.angle_beta   90.00
_cell.angle_gamma   90.00
#
_symmetry.space_group_name_H-M   'P 1'
#
loop_
_entity.id
_entity.type
_entity.pdbx_description
1 polymer ?
#
loop_
_entity_poly.entity_id
_entity_poly.type
_entity_poly.pdbx_seq_one_letter_code
_entity_poly.pdbx_strand_id
1 'polypeptide(L)'
;MYWLTFTIFPAVWTWSAAALFAMTRLARRRDKLGWIVFGFSVYSLLITAYPQPVVFHVYVFLGYGSALALRLWRRCGGRQAGRFVIDLVTAGVVGVALCIPIHVDLFRIAADSTRISADAAFFSQYLPRIETTTELARFLTLTLFPEILGNPILPTFVLPYDGLSISPVVIFFAICGLLLAYRQTWGWWLAIAIVCVFTFSPTAYIFGVKYLGFNLSPSTPLGTTLLPITVVVAYGVDQIVGHRHIAGARWVVVAATMCTAAGLAGSIAFAFGNGLQVDWQTAFLAGAVIVLLLGVALRPHPLLLGAALAITLVYSAAPLMLHQDISQIAVSSPLEDAVRTNLPLDARYAVLSPGLASLPPNLNAAIGLSSIHSYNSLSSRRYRTLLKELGGDASAFGRWNDAIHPDFNSIAFWMSNIGVVLSPVQLPPTSTLQYVGHYGNAHLYRVLSRMGCCLQVPKSQTTVRTGGDISIDPAAIRSGLQATKTDDQGDLLHFDISEGVASILVLSQKYHPDWHAQALTARGWVAIPTGPVNDVFQGAVLPDGARQVRLRFEPYARFAWIAHVFWLLALAALVVPFAARRILPIVTRKGVLSK
;
A
#
# COMPACT_ATOMS: atom_id res chain seq x y z
N MET A 1 -0.07 9.18 -11.35
CA MET A 1 0.23 9.93 -10.12
C MET A 1 -0.91 9.94 -9.08
N TYR A 2 -1.76 8.90 -8.99
CA TYR A 2 -2.77 8.77 -7.92
C TYR A 2 -2.18 8.31 -6.57
N TRP A 3 -0.88 8.00 -6.53
CA TRP A 3 -0.24 7.25 -5.45
C TRP A 3 0.32 8.14 -4.33
N LEU A 4 0.69 9.39 -4.60
CA LEU A 4 1.27 10.31 -3.59
C LEU A 4 0.28 10.78 -2.51
N THR A 5 -1.02 10.60 -2.73
CA THR A 5 -2.08 10.90 -1.73
C THR A 5 -2.21 9.82 -0.66
N PHE A 6 -1.66 8.62 -0.88
CA PHE A 6 -1.66 7.56 0.12
C PHE A 6 -0.41 7.65 0.99
N THR A 7 -0.60 7.90 2.28
CA THR A 7 0.47 8.02 3.29
C THR A 7 1.43 6.82 3.33
N ILE A 8 1.02 5.64 2.83
CA ILE A 8 1.84 4.42 2.70
C ILE A 8 3.09 4.59 1.83
N PHE A 9 3.05 5.44 0.80
CA PHE A 9 4.22 5.68 -0.05
C PHE A 9 5.30 6.50 0.68
N PRO A 10 5.01 7.71 1.22
CA PRO A 10 5.99 8.46 1.99
C PRO A 10 6.40 7.78 3.31
N ALA A 11 5.57 6.89 3.85
CA ALA A 11 5.85 6.18 5.11
C ALA A 11 7.19 5.43 5.08
N VAL A 12 7.54 4.75 3.98
CA VAL A 12 8.77 3.95 3.93
C VAL A 12 10.02 4.82 4.12
N TRP A 13 10.06 6.00 3.50
CA TRP A 13 11.23 6.89 3.59
C TRP A 13 11.23 7.66 4.92
N THR A 14 10.06 8.06 5.41
CA THR A 14 9.90 8.77 6.68
C THR A 14 10.37 7.91 7.86
N TRP A 15 9.85 6.69 7.97
CA TRP A 15 10.22 5.79 9.06
C TRP A 15 11.64 5.26 8.92
N SER A 16 12.14 5.09 7.69
CA SER A 16 13.54 4.74 7.48
C SER A 16 14.50 5.87 7.90
N ALA A 17 14.17 7.13 7.62
CA ALA A 17 14.94 8.27 8.10
C ALA A 17 14.93 8.36 9.64
N ALA A 18 13.79 8.12 10.27
CA ALA A 18 13.67 8.06 11.73
C ALA A 18 14.51 6.91 12.33
N ALA A 19 14.52 5.72 11.70
CA ALA A 19 15.36 4.59 12.10
C ALA A 19 16.85 4.95 12.00
N LEU A 20 17.29 5.54 10.89
CA LEU A 20 18.68 5.98 10.72
C LEU A 20 19.08 7.03 11.76
N PHE A 21 18.23 8.02 12.03
CA PHE A 21 18.44 9.00 13.10
C PHE A 21 18.61 8.31 14.46
N ALA A 22 17.74 7.36 14.78
CA ALA A 22 17.78 6.61 16.04
C ALA A 22 19.06 5.78 16.17
N MET A 23 19.51 5.13 15.08
CA MET A 23 20.78 4.40 15.05
C MET A 23 21.97 5.33 15.28
N THR A 24 22.03 6.47 14.58
CA THR A 24 23.08 7.48 14.79
C THR A 24 23.06 8.01 16.21
N ARG A 25 21.88 8.26 16.77
CA ARG A 25 21.70 8.73 18.14
C ARG A 25 22.21 7.70 19.13
N LEU A 26 21.77 6.45 19.05
CA LEU A 26 22.21 5.37 19.94
C LEU A 26 23.72 5.14 19.88
N ALA A 27 24.32 5.26 18.70
CA ALA A 27 25.76 5.16 18.55
C ALA A 27 26.52 6.33 19.23
N ARG A 28 25.95 7.54 19.23
CA ARG A 28 26.56 8.71 19.89
C ARG A 28 26.27 8.74 21.40
N ARG A 29 25.05 8.40 21.79
CA ARG A 29 24.52 8.45 23.14
C ARG A 29 23.43 7.39 23.29
N ARG A 30 23.71 6.39 24.13
CA ARG A 30 22.71 5.38 24.51
C ARG A 30 21.67 6.04 25.40
N ASP A 31 20.47 6.21 24.88
CA ASP A 31 19.32 6.72 25.64
C ASP A 31 18.00 6.08 25.21
N LYS A 32 16.99 6.24 26.07
CA LYS A 32 15.66 5.67 25.86
C LYS A 32 15.00 6.24 24.60
N LEU A 33 15.26 7.49 24.24
CA LEU A 33 14.69 8.13 23.06
C LEU A 33 15.15 7.42 21.78
N GLY A 34 16.46 7.18 21.63
CA GLY A 34 16.98 6.43 20.48
C GLY A 34 16.40 5.03 20.39
N TRP A 35 16.28 4.33 21.52
CA TRP A 35 15.70 2.98 21.56
C TRP A 35 14.22 2.98 21.16
N ILE A 36 13.41 3.88 21.72
CA ILE A 36 11.97 3.99 21.43
C ILE A 36 11.74 4.39 19.97
N VAL A 37 12.46 5.39 19.45
CA VAL A 37 12.31 5.83 18.06
C VAL A 37 12.69 4.72 17.08
N PHE A 38 13.76 3.95 17.36
CA PHE A 38 14.13 2.82 16.51
C PHE A 38 13.04 1.74 16.50
N GLY A 39 12.59 1.30 17.68
CA GLY A 39 11.53 0.28 17.78
C GLY A 39 10.22 0.73 17.12
N PHE A 40 9.83 1.99 17.32
CA PHE A 40 8.62 2.56 16.71
C PHE A 40 8.75 2.67 15.19
N SER A 41 9.94 3.01 14.70
CA SER A 41 10.21 3.05 13.25
C SER A 41 10.12 1.67 12.62
N VAL A 42 10.66 0.63 13.28
CA VAL A 42 10.53 -0.78 12.82
C VAL A 42 9.07 -1.21 12.80
N TYR A 43 8.32 -0.96 13.88
CA TYR A 43 6.88 -1.21 13.94
C TYR A 43 6.13 -0.52 12.79
N SER A 44 6.40 0.78 12.59
CA SER A 44 5.71 1.59 11.59
C SER A 44 6.07 1.17 10.16
N LEU A 45 7.31 0.78 9.89
CA LEU A 45 7.71 0.22 8.60
C LEU A 45 6.94 -1.06 8.28
N LEU A 46 6.76 -1.94 9.25
CA LEU A 46 6.07 -3.22 9.04
C LEU A 46 4.55 -3.07 8.88
N ILE A 47 3.93 -2.07 9.51
CA ILE A 47 2.47 -1.87 9.46
C ILE A 47 2.04 -0.92 8.33
N THR A 48 2.85 0.08 7.99
CA THR A 48 2.41 1.21 7.15
C THR A 48 3.17 1.39 5.85
N ALA A 49 4.25 0.66 5.60
CA ALA A 49 5.08 0.86 4.40
C ALA A 49 4.97 -0.29 3.39
N TYR A 50 5.36 -0.03 2.15
CA TYR A 50 5.43 -1.07 1.12
C TYR A 50 6.49 -2.14 1.46
N PRO A 51 6.14 -3.44 1.47
CA PRO A 51 7.03 -4.50 1.97
C PRO A 51 8.39 -4.60 1.27
N GLN A 52 8.42 -4.46 -0.06
CA GLN A 52 9.68 -4.61 -0.81
C GLN A 52 10.67 -3.47 -0.53
N PRO A 53 10.30 -2.17 -0.58
CA PRO A 53 11.12 -1.10 -0.06
C PRO A 53 11.59 -1.31 1.40
N VAL A 54 10.77 -1.88 2.28
CA VAL A 54 11.18 -2.22 3.65
C VAL A 54 12.32 -3.25 3.64
N VAL A 55 12.22 -4.32 2.84
CA VAL A 55 13.29 -5.32 2.69
C VAL A 55 14.61 -4.68 2.23
N PHE A 56 14.57 -3.80 1.23
CA PHE A 56 15.75 -3.05 0.81
C PHE A 56 16.34 -2.20 1.95
N HIS A 57 15.50 -1.47 2.68
CA HIS A 57 15.96 -0.65 3.80
C HIS A 57 16.52 -1.47 4.97
N VAL A 58 16.07 -2.72 5.18
CA VAL A 58 16.70 -3.63 6.14
C VAL A 58 18.18 -3.85 5.78
N TYR A 59 18.51 -4.09 4.52
CA TYR A 59 19.92 -4.22 4.08
C TYR A 59 20.71 -2.92 4.32
N VAL A 60 20.09 -1.76 4.05
CA VAL A 60 20.69 -0.44 4.34
C VAL A 60 20.95 -0.26 5.84
N PHE A 61 19.99 -0.61 6.70
CA PHE A 61 20.15 -0.53 8.15
C PHE A 61 21.23 -1.48 8.65
N LEU A 62 21.29 -2.71 8.14
CA LEU A 62 22.34 -3.67 8.49
C LEU A 62 23.72 -3.15 8.11
N GLY A 63 23.88 -2.62 6.89
CA GLY A 63 25.13 -2.02 6.43
C GLY A 63 25.55 -0.81 7.27
N TYR A 64 24.63 0.13 7.46
CA TYR A 64 24.87 1.35 8.25
C TYR A 64 25.15 1.05 9.73
N GLY A 65 24.36 0.16 10.33
CA GLY A 65 24.52 -0.29 11.71
C GLY A 65 25.85 -1.00 11.94
N SER A 66 26.25 -1.88 11.02
CA SER A 66 27.55 -2.55 11.06
C SER A 66 28.71 -1.55 10.98
N ALA A 67 28.60 -0.54 10.10
CA ALA A 67 29.61 0.51 10.01
C ALA A 67 29.72 1.34 11.31
N LEU A 68 28.59 1.65 11.97
CA LEU A 68 28.58 2.32 13.27
C LEU A 68 29.17 1.45 14.38
N ALA A 69 28.79 0.17 14.44
CA ALA A 69 29.33 -0.79 15.41
C ALA A 69 30.85 -0.95 15.27
N LEU A 70 31.37 -1.05 14.04
CA LEU A 70 32.79 -1.13 13.77
C LEU A 70 33.54 0.14 14.20
N ARG A 71 32.95 1.33 13.95
CA ARG A 71 33.51 2.60 14.41
C ARG A 71 33.56 2.68 15.94
N LEU A 72 32.51 2.24 16.62
CA LEU A 72 32.45 2.19 18.08
C LEU A 72 33.45 1.19 18.66
N TRP A 73 33.60 0.02 18.04
CA TRP A 73 34.62 -0.95 18.44
C TRP A 73 36.00 -0.30 18.39
N ARG A 74 36.37 0.26 17.23
CA ARG A 74 37.70 0.87 17.04
C ARG A 74 37.98 2.03 17.99
N ARG A 75 36.98 2.82 18.38
CA ARG A 75 37.15 4.00 19.25
C ARG A 75 37.01 3.72 20.73
N CYS A 76 36.14 2.79 21.11
CA CYS A 76 35.64 2.65 22.48
C CYS A 76 35.64 1.20 22.99
N GLY A 77 36.11 0.24 22.18
CA GLY A 77 36.23 -1.18 22.51
C GLY A 77 34.97 -2.01 22.21
N GLY A 78 35.14 -3.34 22.16
CA GLY A 78 34.09 -4.30 21.79
C GLY A 78 32.87 -4.28 22.72
N ARG A 79 33.05 -3.95 24.00
CA ARG A 79 31.93 -3.86 24.97
C ARG A 79 30.93 -2.77 24.61
N GLN A 80 31.39 -1.60 24.15
CA GLN A 80 30.49 -0.51 23.74
C GLN A 80 29.78 -0.82 22.42
N ALA A 81 30.51 -1.42 21.46
CA ALA A 81 29.92 -1.89 20.21
C ALA A 81 28.85 -2.97 20.44
N GLY A 82 29.13 -3.98 21.27
CA GLY A 82 28.18 -5.04 21.60
C GLY A 82 26.93 -4.50 22.30
N ARG A 83 27.09 -3.54 23.21
CA ARG A 83 25.98 -2.83 23.87
C ARG A 83 25.08 -2.07 22.88
N PHE A 84 25.67 -1.39 21.89
CA PHE A 84 24.92 -0.72 20.82
C PHE A 84 24.13 -1.72 19.97
N VAL A 85 24.75 -2.86 19.59
CA VAL A 85 24.08 -3.92 18.84
C VAL A 85 22.91 -4.50 19.63
N ILE A 86 23.10 -4.77 20.93
CA ILE A 86 22.01 -5.26 21.80
C ILE A 86 20.86 -4.26 21.84
N ASP A 87 21.11 -2.96 21.95
CA ASP A 87 20.05 -1.95 21.94
C ASP A 87 19.26 -1.95 20.62
N LEU A 88 19.95 -2.03 19.48
CA LEU A 88 19.28 -2.11 18.18
C LEU A 88 18.45 -3.38 18.03
N VAL A 89 19.02 -4.54 18.39
CA VAL A 89 18.33 -5.83 18.29
C VAL A 89 17.11 -5.85 19.20
N THR A 90 17.25 -5.44 20.46
CA THR A 90 16.13 -5.44 21.40
C THR A 90 15.01 -4.47 20.98
N ALA A 91 15.34 -3.26 20.53
CA ALA A 91 14.36 -2.31 20.01
C ALA A 91 13.66 -2.85 18.74
N GLY A 92 14.43 -3.45 17.81
CA GLY A 92 13.89 -4.06 16.61
C GLY A 92 12.96 -5.23 16.91
N VAL A 93 13.34 -6.13 17.83
CA VAL A 93 12.51 -7.26 18.27
C VAL A 93 11.20 -6.77 18.88
N VAL A 94 11.22 -5.72 19.71
CA VAL A 94 9.99 -5.14 20.25
C VAL A 94 9.11 -4.55 19.14
N GLY A 95 9.70 -3.83 18.18
CA GLY A 95 8.98 -3.33 17.02
C GLY A 95 8.28 -4.43 16.21
N VAL A 96 8.99 -5.54 15.93
CA VAL A 96 8.46 -6.72 15.24
C VAL A 96 7.38 -7.41 16.07
N ALA A 97 7.61 -7.62 17.36
CA ALA A 97 6.69 -8.33 18.25
C ALA A 97 5.32 -7.63 18.32
N LEU A 98 5.31 -6.30 18.33
CA LEU A 98 4.08 -5.50 18.34
C LEU A 98 3.32 -5.55 17.01
N CYS A 99 3.93 -6.06 15.94
CA CYS A 99 3.27 -6.27 14.65
C CYS A 99 2.65 -7.67 14.50
N ILE A 100 2.95 -8.60 15.42
CA ILE A 100 2.53 -10.01 15.35
C ILE A 100 1.03 -10.17 15.12
N PRO A 101 0.12 -9.48 15.84
CA PRO A 101 -1.31 -9.74 15.66
C PRO A 101 -1.79 -9.54 14.23
N ILE A 102 -1.34 -8.46 13.57
CA ILE A 102 -1.70 -8.16 12.18
C ILE A 102 -1.02 -9.14 11.21
N HIS A 103 0.22 -9.51 11.48
CA HIS A 103 0.97 -10.42 10.61
C HIS A 103 0.49 -11.87 10.68
N VAL A 104 -0.08 -12.30 11.81
CA VAL A 104 -0.73 -13.62 11.94
C VAL A 104 -1.95 -13.68 11.03
N ASP A 105 -2.79 -12.65 11.02
CA ASP A 105 -3.95 -12.58 10.12
C ASP A 105 -3.50 -12.54 8.65
N LEU A 106 -2.51 -11.71 8.34
CA LEU A 106 -1.94 -11.62 7.01
C LEU A 106 -1.39 -12.97 6.53
N PHE A 107 -0.69 -13.70 7.41
CA PHE A 107 -0.17 -15.02 7.12
C PHE A 107 -1.29 -16.03 6.82
N ARG A 108 -2.38 -16.03 7.58
CA ARG A 108 -3.55 -16.88 7.34
C ARG A 108 -4.20 -16.58 5.99
N ILE A 109 -4.43 -15.29 5.70
CA ILE A 109 -5.01 -14.84 4.42
C ILE A 109 -4.08 -15.21 3.27
N ALA A 110 -2.78 -14.99 3.44
CA ALA A 110 -1.79 -15.35 2.44
C ALA A 110 -1.80 -16.85 2.18
N ALA A 111 -1.81 -17.70 3.22
CA ALA A 111 -1.83 -19.16 3.08
C ALA A 111 -3.03 -19.67 2.25
N ASP A 112 -4.18 -19.00 2.34
CA ASP A 112 -5.37 -19.31 1.53
C ASP A 112 -5.38 -18.62 0.15
N SER A 113 -4.39 -17.76 -0.13
CA SER A 113 -4.27 -17.05 -1.41
C SER A 113 -3.63 -17.92 -2.50
N THR A 114 -3.97 -17.64 -3.76
CA THR A 114 -3.30 -18.22 -4.93
C THR A 114 -2.02 -17.50 -5.34
N ARG A 115 -1.67 -16.39 -4.67
CA ARG A 115 -0.61 -15.48 -5.15
C ARG A 115 0.80 -15.80 -4.65
N ILE A 116 1.00 -16.62 -3.60
CA ILE A 116 2.31 -16.79 -2.94
C ILE A 116 3.40 -17.51 -3.80
N SER A 117 3.24 -17.61 -5.12
CA SER A 117 4.25 -18.20 -6.00
C SER A 117 4.23 -17.58 -7.40
N ALA A 118 4.12 -16.26 -7.49
CA ALA A 118 4.35 -15.59 -8.77
C ALA A 118 5.77 -15.91 -9.27
N ASP A 119 5.89 -16.18 -10.57
CA ASP A 119 7.17 -16.48 -11.19
C ASP A 119 8.09 -15.25 -11.21
N ALA A 120 9.38 -15.44 -11.46
CA ALA A 120 10.31 -14.32 -11.52
C ALA A 120 9.99 -13.36 -12.69
N ALA A 121 9.36 -13.88 -13.75
CA ALA A 121 8.92 -13.10 -14.91
C ALA A 121 7.86 -12.04 -14.53
N PHE A 122 6.96 -12.37 -13.60
CA PHE A 122 6.02 -11.41 -13.05
C PHE A 122 6.69 -10.16 -12.47
N PHE A 123 7.83 -10.32 -11.80
CA PHE A 123 8.53 -9.19 -11.18
C PHE A 123 9.40 -8.45 -12.20
N SER A 124 10.05 -9.16 -13.12
CA SER A 124 11.00 -8.55 -14.05
C SER A 124 10.34 -7.70 -15.14
N GLN A 125 9.04 -7.87 -15.41
CA GLN A 125 8.32 -7.05 -16.39
C GLN A 125 8.29 -5.55 -16.06
N TYR A 126 8.54 -5.19 -14.79
CA TYR A 126 8.57 -3.79 -14.33
C TYR A 126 9.97 -3.18 -14.39
N LEU A 127 11.01 -3.94 -14.77
CA LEU A 127 12.35 -3.39 -14.96
C LEU A 127 12.39 -2.54 -16.24
N PRO A 128 13.16 -1.43 -16.24
CA PRO A 128 13.40 -0.68 -17.45
C PRO A 128 14.11 -1.55 -18.48
N ARG A 129 13.57 -1.62 -19.70
CA ARG A 129 14.23 -2.24 -20.84
C ARG A 129 15.09 -1.20 -21.54
N ILE A 130 16.40 -1.40 -21.49
CA ILE A 130 17.40 -0.55 -22.15
C ILE A 130 18.23 -1.46 -23.04
N GLU A 131 17.79 -1.61 -24.28
CA GLU A 131 18.44 -2.41 -25.32
C GLU A 131 19.20 -1.52 -26.31
N THR A 132 18.86 -0.23 -26.39
CA THR A 132 19.48 0.73 -27.31
C THR A 132 19.94 2.02 -26.62
N THR A 133 20.84 2.76 -27.28
CA THR A 133 21.29 4.09 -26.83
C THR A 133 20.16 5.11 -26.79
N THR A 134 19.19 5.01 -27.71
CA THR A 134 17.98 5.85 -27.71
C THR A 134 17.11 5.57 -26.49
N GLU A 135 16.95 4.32 -26.09
CA GLU A 135 16.21 3.96 -24.87
C GLU A 135 16.91 4.42 -23.60
N LEU A 136 18.25 4.36 -23.56
CA LEU A 136 19.03 4.94 -22.47
C LEU A 136 18.86 6.46 -22.40
N ALA A 137 18.94 7.16 -23.54
CA ALA A 137 18.73 8.60 -23.61
C ALA A 137 17.30 8.99 -23.22
N ARG A 138 16.30 8.20 -23.60
CA ARG A 138 14.90 8.34 -23.16
C ARG A 138 14.79 8.19 -21.65
N PHE A 139 15.35 7.11 -21.09
CA PHE A 139 15.35 6.85 -19.65
C PHE A 139 15.99 7.99 -18.86
N LEU A 140 17.17 8.46 -19.29
CA LEU A 140 17.85 9.60 -18.67
C LEU A 140 17.04 10.88 -18.78
N THR A 141 16.43 11.15 -19.94
CA THR A 141 15.58 12.34 -20.14
C THR A 141 14.38 12.32 -19.20
N LEU A 142 13.67 11.20 -19.11
CA LEU A 142 12.52 11.05 -18.22
C LEU A 142 12.91 11.07 -16.72
N THR A 143 14.13 10.64 -16.38
CA THR A 143 14.62 10.66 -15.01
C THR A 143 15.09 12.06 -14.58
N LEU A 144 15.65 12.86 -15.47
CA LEU A 144 16.31 14.12 -15.12
C LEU A 144 15.45 15.36 -15.39
N PHE A 145 14.76 15.39 -16.54
CA PHE A 145 14.02 16.56 -17.02
C PHE A 145 12.78 16.15 -17.84
N PRO A 146 11.85 15.34 -17.29
CA PRO A 146 10.66 14.94 -18.05
C PRO A 146 9.78 16.14 -18.43
N GLU A 147 9.79 17.22 -17.66
CA GLU A 147 8.91 18.37 -17.82
C GLU A 147 9.22 19.21 -19.06
N ILE A 148 10.42 19.09 -19.65
CA ILE A 148 10.74 19.80 -20.90
C ILE A 148 9.96 19.24 -22.10
N LEU A 149 9.33 18.08 -21.95
CA LEU A 149 8.47 17.46 -22.97
C LEU A 149 6.98 17.75 -22.71
N GLY A 150 6.67 18.65 -21.78
CA GLY A 150 5.33 18.96 -21.30
C GLY A 150 5.04 18.35 -19.93
N ASN A 151 3.79 18.44 -19.48
CA ASN A 151 3.41 17.96 -18.14
C ASN A 151 3.26 16.42 -18.12
N PRO A 152 4.10 15.67 -17.38
CA PRO A 152 4.11 14.20 -17.36
C PRO A 152 2.86 13.52 -16.81
N ILE A 153 1.95 14.26 -16.16
CA ILE A 153 0.69 13.70 -15.65
C ILE A 153 -0.50 13.90 -16.59
N LEU A 154 -0.35 14.73 -17.63
CA LEU A 154 -1.44 14.96 -18.58
C LEU A 154 -1.53 13.81 -19.59
N PRO A 155 -2.75 13.44 -20.05
CA PRO A 155 -2.94 12.44 -21.11
C PRO A 155 -2.25 12.81 -22.43
N THR A 156 -1.93 14.08 -22.63
CA THR A 156 -1.23 14.60 -23.81
C THR A 156 0.28 14.41 -23.77
N PHE A 157 0.84 13.89 -22.67
CA PHE A 157 2.27 13.66 -22.56
C PHE A 157 2.73 12.54 -23.51
N VAL A 158 3.77 12.83 -24.29
CA VAL A 158 4.15 12.05 -25.47
C VAL A 158 4.85 10.72 -25.18
N LEU A 159 5.34 10.52 -23.96
CA LEU A 159 6.11 9.34 -23.56
C LEU A 159 5.52 8.67 -22.31
N PRO A 160 5.58 7.34 -22.18
CA PRO A 160 5.24 6.68 -20.92
C PRO A 160 6.16 7.15 -19.79
N TYR A 161 5.59 7.64 -18.70
CA TYR A 161 6.32 8.10 -17.51
C TYR A 161 5.90 7.31 -16.27
N ASP A 162 6.88 6.79 -15.54
CA ASP A 162 6.69 5.91 -14.39
C ASP A 162 6.64 6.65 -13.03
N GLY A 163 6.83 7.98 -13.05
CA GLY A 163 6.70 8.83 -11.87
C GLY A 163 7.98 9.05 -11.08
N LEU A 164 9.14 8.58 -11.55
CA LEU A 164 10.42 8.85 -10.90
C LEU A 164 11.26 9.88 -11.66
N SER A 165 11.49 11.04 -11.04
CA SER A 165 12.45 12.03 -11.54
C SER A 165 13.30 12.62 -10.41
N ILE A 166 14.46 13.15 -10.79
CA ILE A 166 15.42 13.81 -9.92
C ILE A 166 15.58 15.25 -10.41
N SER A 167 15.20 16.21 -9.58
CA SER A 167 15.24 17.62 -9.97
C SER A 167 16.68 18.15 -10.13
N PRO A 168 16.89 19.28 -10.85
CA PRO A 168 18.21 19.85 -11.06
C PRO A 168 18.95 20.17 -9.76
N VAL A 169 18.22 20.66 -8.77
CA VAL A 169 18.75 20.97 -7.43
C VAL A 169 19.24 19.70 -6.74
N VAL A 170 18.52 18.58 -6.90
CA VAL A 170 18.92 17.29 -6.32
C VAL A 170 20.17 16.74 -7.03
N ILE A 171 20.24 16.80 -8.36
CA ILE A 171 21.44 16.40 -9.13
C ILE A 171 22.66 17.20 -8.66
N PHE A 172 22.52 18.53 -8.60
CA PHE A 172 23.57 19.44 -8.17
C PHE A 172 24.11 19.07 -6.78
N PHE A 173 23.23 18.95 -5.78
CA PHE A 173 23.67 18.62 -4.42
C PHE A 173 24.16 17.19 -4.27
N ALA A 174 23.63 16.24 -5.05
CA ALA A 174 24.16 14.88 -5.08
C ALA A 174 25.62 14.89 -5.54
N ILE A 175 25.94 15.62 -6.62
CA ILE A 175 27.32 15.73 -7.12
C ILE A 175 28.22 16.48 -6.12
N CYS A 176 27.74 17.55 -5.50
CA CYS A 176 28.48 18.20 -4.41
C CYS A 176 28.75 17.22 -3.25
N GLY A 177 27.76 16.41 -2.86
CA GLY A 177 27.92 15.39 -1.83
C GLY A 177 28.88 14.27 -2.22
N LEU A 178 28.96 13.92 -3.51
CA LEU A 178 29.96 12.99 -4.05
C LEU A 178 31.36 13.56 -3.95
N LEU A 179 31.57 14.80 -4.38
CA LEU A 179 32.92 15.37 -4.53
C LEU A 179 33.47 16.00 -3.23
N LEU A 180 32.62 16.61 -2.39
CA LEU A 180 33.06 17.26 -1.15
C LEU A 180 32.93 16.36 0.09
N ALA A 181 31.95 15.46 0.10
CA ALA A 181 31.63 14.63 1.26
C ALA A 181 31.82 13.13 1.00
N TYR A 182 32.64 12.72 0.01
CA TYR A 182 32.80 11.31 -0.38
C TYR A 182 33.09 10.39 0.82
N ARG A 183 33.97 10.81 1.73
CA ARG A 183 34.35 9.97 2.89
C ARG A 183 33.17 9.69 3.83
N GLN A 184 32.18 10.58 3.83
CA GLN A 184 30.93 10.48 4.58
C GLN A 184 29.83 9.78 3.76
N THR A 185 29.86 9.92 2.43
CA THR A 185 28.79 9.49 1.53
C THR A 185 29.04 8.19 0.74
N TRP A 186 30.28 7.67 0.69
CA TRP A 186 30.65 6.54 -0.18
C TRP A 186 29.77 5.29 0.02
N GLY A 187 29.38 4.99 1.26
CA GLY A 187 28.52 3.84 1.57
C GLY A 187 27.10 4.00 1.01
N TRP A 188 26.62 5.24 0.92
CA TRP A 188 25.33 5.56 0.30
C TRP A 188 25.41 5.48 -1.22
N TRP A 189 26.52 5.91 -1.81
CA TRP A 189 26.80 5.69 -3.24
C TRP A 189 26.89 4.21 -3.60
N LEU A 190 27.52 3.40 -2.75
CA LEU A 190 27.52 1.94 -2.91
C LEU A 190 26.10 1.36 -2.87
N ALA A 191 25.25 1.82 -1.95
CA ALA A 191 23.85 1.40 -1.89
C ALA A 191 23.09 1.77 -3.18
N ILE A 192 23.27 3.00 -3.70
CA ILE A 192 22.69 3.44 -4.98
C ILE A 192 23.18 2.55 -6.12
N ALA A 193 24.49 2.27 -6.20
CA ALA A 193 25.07 1.42 -7.24
C ALA A 193 24.50 0.00 -7.20
N ILE A 194 24.35 -0.60 -6.02
CA ILE A 194 23.74 -1.93 -5.85
C ILE A 194 22.28 -1.93 -6.34
N VAL A 195 21.51 -0.90 -5.99
CA VAL A 195 20.11 -0.77 -6.47
C VAL A 195 20.06 -0.59 -7.99
N CYS A 196 20.98 0.18 -8.58
CA CYS A 196 21.10 0.30 -10.03
C CYS A 196 21.43 -1.07 -10.67
N VAL A 197 22.33 -1.86 -10.09
CA VAL A 197 22.61 -3.23 -10.57
C VAL A 197 21.33 -4.08 -10.56
N PHE A 198 20.55 -4.07 -9.48
CA PHE A 198 19.26 -4.76 -9.45
C PHE A 198 18.20 -4.19 -10.38
N THR A 199 18.32 -2.91 -10.78
CA THR A 199 17.37 -2.28 -11.70
C THR A 199 17.69 -2.63 -13.16
N PHE A 200 18.97 -2.60 -13.53
CA PHE A 200 19.41 -2.74 -14.93
C PHE A 200 19.95 -4.12 -15.29
N SER A 201 20.14 -5.02 -14.32
CA SER A 201 20.51 -6.42 -14.57
C SER A 201 19.34 -7.36 -14.24
N PRO A 202 18.64 -7.91 -15.25
CA PRO A 202 17.58 -8.89 -15.03
C PRO A 202 18.05 -10.09 -14.21
N THR A 203 19.28 -10.57 -14.44
CA THR A 203 19.86 -11.70 -13.69
C THR A 203 20.03 -11.37 -12.21
N ALA A 204 20.57 -10.19 -11.88
CA ALA A 204 20.71 -9.76 -10.49
C ALA A 204 19.33 -9.59 -9.84
N TYR A 205 18.36 -9.00 -10.56
CA TYR A 205 17.01 -8.84 -10.03
C TYR A 205 16.33 -10.18 -9.74
N ILE A 206 16.42 -11.14 -10.65
CA ILE A 206 15.89 -12.51 -10.47
C ILE A 206 16.54 -13.18 -9.25
N PHE A 207 17.84 -13.00 -9.05
CA PHE A 207 18.51 -13.45 -7.83
C PHE A 207 17.90 -12.80 -6.58
N GLY A 208 17.66 -11.49 -6.62
CA GLY A 208 17.00 -10.77 -5.54
C GLY A 208 15.58 -11.26 -5.24
N VAL A 209 14.79 -11.57 -6.27
CA VAL A 209 13.44 -12.14 -6.16
C VAL A 209 13.49 -13.52 -5.50
N LYS A 210 14.42 -14.39 -5.93
CA LYS A 210 14.53 -15.76 -5.43
C LYS A 210 15.10 -15.87 -4.01
N TYR A 211 16.05 -15.01 -3.66
CA TYR A 211 16.88 -15.20 -2.46
C TYR A 211 16.91 -14.03 -1.48
N LEU A 212 16.57 -12.81 -1.91
CA LEU A 212 16.70 -11.59 -1.09
C LEU A 212 15.35 -10.99 -0.68
N GLY A 213 14.23 -11.68 -0.93
CA GLY A 213 12.89 -11.23 -0.54
C GLY A 213 12.30 -10.13 -1.43
N PHE A 214 12.79 -9.96 -2.67
CA PHE A 214 12.18 -9.01 -3.61
C PHE A 214 10.88 -9.52 -4.25
N ASN A 215 10.45 -10.74 -3.90
CA ASN A 215 9.19 -11.34 -4.35
C ASN A 215 7.94 -10.83 -3.60
N LEU A 216 8.09 -9.91 -2.63
CA LEU A 216 6.95 -9.39 -1.87
C LEU A 216 6.09 -8.39 -2.67
N SER A 217 6.66 -7.70 -3.66
CA SER A 217 5.98 -6.71 -4.49
C SER A 217 6.65 -6.60 -5.86
N PRO A 218 5.95 -6.13 -6.91
CA PRO A 218 6.57 -5.78 -8.19
C PRO A 218 7.14 -4.35 -8.24
N SER A 219 7.58 -3.78 -7.11
CA SER A 219 8.15 -2.43 -7.11
C SER A 219 9.45 -2.41 -7.89
N THR A 220 9.66 -1.37 -8.69
CA THR A 220 10.96 -1.11 -9.31
C THR A 220 11.99 -0.87 -8.19
N PRO A 221 13.18 -1.50 -8.24
CA PRO A 221 14.22 -1.26 -7.24
C PRO A 221 14.65 0.20 -7.21
N LEU A 222 14.62 0.89 -8.36
CA LEU A 222 15.08 2.26 -8.50
C LEU A 222 14.42 3.25 -7.51
N GLY A 223 13.14 3.08 -7.19
CA GLY A 223 12.46 3.92 -6.19
C GLY A 223 13.06 3.83 -4.78
N THR A 224 13.81 2.76 -4.48
CA THR A 224 14.51 2.60 -3.19
C THR A 224 15.78 3.44 -3.09
N THR A 225 16.27 4.02 -4.20
CA THR A 225 17.40 4.96 -4.17
C THR A 225 17.07 6.28 -3.49
N LEU A 226 15.77 6.61 -3.32
CA LEU A 226 15.33 7.90 -2.79
C LEU A 226 15.89 8.20 -1.39
N LEU A 227 15.97 7.20 -0.50
CA LEU A 227 16.56 7.43 0.83
C LEU A 227 18.08 7.65 0.75
N PRO A 228 18.89 6.76 0.15
CA PRO A 228 20.32 7.01 -0.04
C PRO A 228 20.63 8.34 -0.72
N ILE A 229 19.93 8.70 -1.81
CA ILE A 229 20.20 9.96 -2.52
C ILE A 229 19.84 11.17 -1.65
N THR A 230 18.75 11.10 -0.87
CA THR A 230 18.37 12.17 0.08
C THR A 230 19.47 12.38 1.13
N VAL A 231 20.07 11.29 1.64
CA VAL A 231 21.19 11.40 2.59
C VAL A 231 22.41 12.04 1.92
N VAL A 232 22.77 11.63 0.70
CA VAL A 232 23.87 12.24 -0.06
C VAL A 232 23.63 13.73 -0.29
N VAL A 233 22.42 14.10 -0.71
CA VAL A 233 22.00 15.48 -0.94
C VAL A 233 22.08 16.30 0.33
N ALA A 234 21.64 15.77 1.47
CA ALA A 234 21.75 16.44 2.76
C ALA A 234 23.21 16.75 3.14
N TYR A 235 24.14 15.83 2.89
CA TYR A 235 25.58 16.10 3.05
C TYR A 235 26.07 17.14 2.03
N GLY A 236 25.62 17.09 0.78
CA GLY A 236 25.94 18.10 -0.22
C GLY A 236 25.50 19.51 0.20
N VAL A 237 24.27 19.64 0.71
CA VAL A 237 23.73 20.88 1.27
C VAL A 237 24.56 21.36 2.45
N ASP A 238 24.86 20.48 3.42
CA ASP A 238 25.68 20.80 4.59
C ASP A 238 27.07 21.32 4.19
N GLN A 239 27.71 20.69 3.20
CA GLN A 239 29.00 21.16 2.68
C GLN A 239 28.88 22.54 2.01
N ILE A 240 27.89 22.75 1.14
CA ILE A 240 27.76 24.02 0.40
C ILE A 240 27.33 25.17 1.31
N VAL A 241 26.36 24.95 2.20
CA VAL A 241 25.82 25.99 3.11
C VAL A 241 26.76 26.26 4.28
N GLY A 242 27.43 25.23 4.80
CA GLY A 242 28.31 25.33 5.97
C GLY A 242 29.67 26.00 5.69
N HIS A 243 30.16 25.97 4.44
CA HIS A 243 31.44 26.58 4.08
C HIS A 243 31.30 28.08 3.83
N ARG A 244 31.68 28.90 4.82
CA ARG A 244 31.77 30.37 4.69
C ARG A 244 32.77 30.83 3.61
N HIS A 245 33.71 29.97 3.20
CA HIS A 245 34.68 30.25 2.14
C HIS A 245 34.67 29.13 1.07
N ILE A 246 33.80 29.28 0.06
CA ILE A 246 33.68 28.38 -1.10
C ILE A 246 34.92 28.41 -2.02
N ALA A 247 35.94 29.24 -1.76
CA ALA A 247 37.11 29.37 -2.64
C ALA A 247 37.77 28.01 -3.01
N GLY A 248 37.85 27.06 -2.07
CA GLY A 248 38.36 25.71 -2.34
C GLY A 248 37.36 24.72 -2.97
N ALA A 249 36.06 25.04 -2.91
CA ALA A 249 34.96 24.22 -3.43
C ALA A 249 34.37 24.74 -4.75
N ARG A 250 34.85 25.89 -5.26
CA ARG A 250 34.32 26.55 -6.46
C ARG A 250 34.31 25.63 -7.68
N TRP A 251 35.38 24.87 -7.91
CA TRP A 251 35.45 23.92 -9.02
C TRP A 251 34.40 22.81 -8.90
N VAL A 252 34.06 22.37 -7.68
CA VAL A 252 33.00 21.37 -7.45
C VAL A 252 31.64 21.94 -7.79
N VAL A 253 31.35 23.17 -7.37
CA VAL A 253 30.09 23.85 -7.71
C VAL A 253 29.96 24.00 -9.24
N VAL A 254 31.04 24.40 -9.91
CA VAL A 254 31.08 24.47 -11.38
C VAL A 254 30.85 23.08 -11.98
N ALA A 255 31.55 22.04 -11.53
CA ALA A 255 31.38 20.68 -12.05
C ALA A 255 29.94 20.16 -11.85
N ALA A 256 29.36 20.32 -10.66
CA ALA A 256 27.98 19.94 -10.36
C ALA A 256 26.97 20.68 -11.26
N THR A 257 27.19 21.98 -11.47
CA THR A 257 26.39 22.80 -12.37
C THR A 257 26.51 22.33 -13.81
N MET A 258 27.72 22.07 -14.29
CA MET A 258 27.98 21.59 -15.66
C MET A 258 27.37 20.22 -15.90
N CYS A 259 27.42 19.29 -14.94
CA CYS A 259 26.73 18.02 -15.05
C CYS A 259 25.21 18.18 -15.11
N THR A 260 24.64 19.10 -14.33
CA THR A 260 23.20 19.41 -14.37
C THR A 260 22.81 20.03 -15.72
N ALA A 261 23.63 20.95 -16.24
CA ALA A 261 23.46 21.55 -17.55
C ALA A 261 23.58 20.53 -18.69
N ALA A 262 24.52 19.59 -18.59
CA ALA A 262 24.68 18.49 -19.55
C ALA A 262 23.44 17.59 -19.56
N GLY A 263 22.81 17.34 -18.40
CA GLY A 263 21.53 16.65 -18.33
C GLY A 263 20.43 17.35 -19.12
N LEU A 264 20.23 18.65 -18.89
CA LEU A 264 19.24 19.45 -19.63
C LEU A 264 19.53 19.47 -21.14
N ALA A 265 20.78 19.74 -21.52
CA ALA A 265 21.20 19.77 -22.92
C ALA A 265 21.01 18.41 -23.60
N GLY A 266 21.34 17.31 -22.91
CA GLY A 266 21.11 15.95 -23.40
C GLY A 266 19.63 15.64 -23.62
N SER A 267 18.76 16.09 -22.72
CA SER A 267 17.31 15.94 -22.85
C SER A 267 16.73 16.75 -24.02
N ILE A 268 17.21 17.98 -24.23
CA ILE A 268 16.84 18.79 -25.40
C ILE A 268 17.32 18.13 -26.70
N ALA A 269 18.57 17.65 -26.73
CA ALA A 269 19.12 16.95 -27.89
C ALA A 269 18.34 15.67 -28.21
N PHE A 270 17.95 14.90 -27.18
CA PHE A 270 17.09 13.74 -27.34
C PHE A 270 15.72 14.11 -27.94
N ALA A 271 15.10 15.18 -27.46
CA ALA A 271 13.81 15.65 -27.97
C ALA A 271 13.90 15.98 -29.47
N PHE A 272 14.87 16.80 -29.87
CA PHE A 272 15.09 17.14 -31.28
C PHE A 272 15.43 15.92 -32.15
N GLY A 273 16.31 15.05 -31.67
CA GLY A 273 16.71 13.84 -32.40
C GLY A 273 15.55 12.87 -32.67
N ASN A 274 14.47 12.96 -31.89
CA ASN A 274 13.27 12.13 -32.04
C ASN A 274 12.04 12.91 -32.52
N GLY A 275 12.20 14.17 -32.95
CA GLY A 275 11.10 15.01 -33.43
C GLY A 275 10.05 15.35 -32.38
N LEU A 276 10.41 15.29 -31.09
CA LEU A 276 9.54 15.66 -29.97
C LEU A 276 9.54 17.17 -29.77
N GLN A 277 8.39 17.73 -29.41
CA GLN A 277 8.27 19.14 -29.08
C GLN A 277 8.87 19.43 -27.70
N VAL A 278 9.69 20.48 -27.63
CA VAL A 278 10.27 20.99 -26.38
C VAL A 278 9.40 22.12 -25.84
N ASP A 279 8.98 22.01 -24.59
CA ASP A 279 8.43 23.12 -23.82
C ASP A 279 9.57 24.08 -23.44
N TRP A 280 9.75 25.11 -24.28
CA TRP A 280 10.77 26.12 -24.11
C TRP A 280 10.60 26.96 -22.84
N GLN A 281 9.38 27.11 -22.32
CA GLN A 281 9.17 27.84 -21.06
C GLN A 281 9.80 27.05 -19.91
N THR A 282 9.49 25.76 -19.84
CA THR A 282 10.07 24.86 -18.83
C THR A 282 11.58 24.72 -19.00
N ALA A 283 12.08 24.57 -20.23
CA ALA A 283 13.52 24.52 -20.50
C ALA A 283 14.23 25.82 -20.07
N PHE A 284 13.63 26.99 -20.29
CA PHE A 284 14.16 28.27 -19.84
C PHE A 284 14.20 28.38 -18.31
N LEU A 285 13.13 27.95 -17.61
CA LEU A 285 13.09 27.94 -16.15
C LEU A 285 14.13 26.98 -15.55
N ALA A 286 14.30 25.79 -16.13
CA ALA A 286 15.37 24.87 -15.77
C ALA A 286 16.77 25.48 -16.02
N GLY A 287 16.94 26.18 -17.14
CA GLY A 287 18.15 26.95 -17.45
C GLY A 287 18.42 28.05 -16.41
N ALA A 288 17.39 28.80 -16.00
CA ALA A 288 17.51 29.82 -14.95
C ALA A 288 17.94 29.21 -13.60
N VAL A 289 17.42 28.03 -13.23
CA VAL A 289 17.89 27.28 -12.05
C VAL A 289 19.38 26.96 -12.17
N ILE A 290 19.84 26.46 -13.32
CA ILE A 290 21.26 26.17 -13.56
C ILE A 290 22.12 27.43 -13.43
N VAL A 291 21.66 28.58 -13.94
CA VAL A 291 22.38 29.86 -13.79
C VAL A 291 22.46 30.28 -12.31
N LEU A 292 21.38 30.12 -11.55
CA LEU A 292 21.39 30.41 -10.11
C LEU A 292 22.36 29.51 -9.35
N LEU A 293 22.40 28.21 -9.69
CA LEU A 293 23.36 27.25 -9.14
C LEU A 293 24.80 27.60 -9.50
N LEU A 294 25.06 28.05 -10.74
CA LEU A 294 26.37 28.59 -11.14
C LEU A 294 26.74 29.84 -10.31
N GLY A 295 25.76 30.70 -10.04
CA GLY A 295 25.92 31.90 -9.23
C GLY A 295 26.48 31.61 -7.84
N VAL A 296 26.17 30.44 -7.25
CA VAL A 296 26.73 29.99 -5.98
C VAL A 296 28.26 29.84 -6.04
N ALA A 297 28.82 29.49 -7.20
CA ALA A 297 30.27 29.39 -7.41
C ALA A 297 30.95 30.76 -7.37
N LEU A 298 30.22 31.81 -7.76
CA LEU A 298 30.71 33.19 -7.80
C LEU A 298 30.50 33.89 -6.46
N ARG A 299 29.32 33.69 -5.85
CA ARG A 299 28.91 34.30 -4.59
C ARG A 299 28.07 33.28 -3.80
N PRO A 300 28.64 32.61 -2.79
CA PRO A 300 27.91 31.64 -1.98
C PRO A 300 26.84 32.33 -1.13
N HIS A 301 25.62 32.41 -1.65
CA HIS A 301 24.50 33.06 -0.97
C HIS A 301 23.31 32.10 -0.85
N PRO A 302 22.76 31.87 0.36
CA PRO A 302 21.66 30.93 0.56
C PRO A 302 20.39 31.33 -0.21
N LEU A 303 20.19 32.63 -0.47
CA LEU A 303 19.06 33.09 -1.31
C LEU A 303 19.13 32.57 -2.75
N LEU A 304 20.32 32.37 -3.34
CA LEU A 304 20.42 31.80 -4.68
C LEU A 304 19.92 30.35 -4.70
N LEU A 305 20.27 29.58 -3.68
CA LEU A 305 19.78 28.21 -3.49
C LEU A 305 18.27 28.18 -3.20
N GLY A 306 17.78 29.10 -2.36
CA GLY A 306 16.36 29.26 -2.08
C GLY A 306 15.55 29.63 -3.33
N ALA A 307 16.07 30.54 -4.15
CA ALA A 307 15.45 30.93 -5.42
C ALA A 307 15.47 29.77 -6.44
N ALA A 308 16.58 29.04 -6.55
CA ALA A 308 16.68 27.85 -7.40
C ALA A 308 15.63 26.80 -7.00
N LEU A 309 15.50 26.52 -5.70
CA LEU A 309 14.49 25.60 -5.17
C LEU A 309 13.06 26.10 -5.45
N ALA A 310 12.78 27.39 -5.23
CA ALA A 310 11.46 27.97 -5.48
C ALA A 310 11.06 27.85 -6.96
N ILE A 311 11.97 28.15 -7.89
CA ILE A 311 11.72 27.99 -9.33
C ILE A 311 11.47 26.52 -9.67
N THR A 312 12.30 25.59 -9.17
CA THR A 312 12.07 24.15 -9.35
C THR A 312 10.70 23.70 -8.84
N LEU A 313 10.25 24.20 -7.69
CA LEU A 313 8.92 23.90 -7.18
C LEU A 313 7.81 24.42 -8.11
N VAL A 314 7.98 25.61 -8.69
CA VAL A 314 6.98 26.23 -9.57
C VAL A 314 6.83 25.50 -10.90
N TYR A 315 7.92 25.12 -11.57
CA TYR A 315 7.81 24.51 -12.91
C TYR A 315 7.71 22.98 -12.89
N SER A 316 8.26 22.31 -11.87
CA SER A 316 8.25 20.84 -11.79
C SER A 316 7.20 20.35 -10.79
N ALA A 317 7.29 20.74 -9.51
CA ALA A 317 6.43 20.14 -8.49
C ALA A 317 4.96 20.61 -8.55
N ALA A 318 4.70 21.90 -8.68
CA ALA A 318 3.34 22.46 -8.63
C ALA A 318 2.43 21.95 -9.76
N PRO A 319 2.89 21.83 -11.04
CA PRO A 319 2.06 21.28 -12.11
C PRO A 319 1.76 19.78 -11.97
N LEU A 320 2.53 19.07 -11.14
CA LEU A 320 2.33 17.65 -10.82
C LEU A 320 1.36 17.46 -9.65
N MET A 321 0.99 18.53 -8.93
CA MET A 321 -0.01 18.47 -7.86
C MET A 321 -1.40 18.38 -8.46
N LEU A 322 -2.05 17.22 -8.29
CA LEU A 322 -3.44 17.02 -8.69
C LEU A 322 -4.36 17.79 -7.74
N HIS A 323 -5.00 18.82 -8.26
CA HIS A 323 -6.06 19.56 -7.58
C HIS A 323 -7.37 19.33 -8.34
N GLN A 324 -8.39 18.88 -7.64
CA GLN A 324 -9.75 18.80 -8.16
C GLN A 324 -10.66 19.52 -7.17
N ASP A 325 -11.48 20.46 -7.67
CA ASP A 325 -12.50 21.10 -6.85
C ASP A 325 -13.50 20.04 -6.41
N ILE A 326 -13.85 20.01 -5.12
CA ILE A 326 -14.81 19.05 -4.58
C ILE A 326 -16.18 19.14 -5.28
N SER A 327 -16.56 20.34 -5.74
CA SER A 327 -17.80 20.56 -6.49
C SER A 327 -17.77 19.96 -7.90
N GLN A 328 -16.58 19.70 -8.45
CA GLN A 328 -16.39 19.05 -9.75
C GLN A 328 -16.25 17.52 -9.61
N ILE A 329 -16.19 16.98 -8.39
CA ILE A 329 -16.20 15.54 -8.17
C ILE A 329 -17.65 15.08 -8.24
N ALA A 330 -18.01 14.40 -9.33
CA ALA A 330 -19.28 13.70 -9.42
C ALA A 330 -19.35 12.66 -8.30
N VAL A 331 -20.22 12.90 -7.32
CA VAL A 331 -20.43 12.01 -6.16
C VAL A 331 -21.50 10.94 -6.40
N SER A 332 -22.29 11.09 -7.46
CA SER A 332 -23.28 10.10 -7.88
C SER A 332 -23.50 10.13 -9.40
N SER A 333 -24.21 9.12 -9.91
CA SER A 333 -24.65 9.07 -11.31
C SER A 333 -26.06 8.46 -11.42
N PRO A 334 -26.81 8.72 -12.51
CA PRO A 334 -28.13 8.11 -12.70
C PRO A 334 -28.11 6.57 -12.67
N LEU A 335 -27.03 5.96 -13.17
CA LEU A 335 -26.84 4.51 -13.10
C LEU A 335 -26.67 4.05 -11.65
N GLU A 336 -25.89 4.77 -10.85
CA GLU A 336 -25.71 4.48 -9.44
C GLU A 336 -27.02 4.55 -8.66
N ASP A 337 -27.80 5.63 -8.86
CA ASP A 337 -29.09 5.81 -8.21
C ASP A 337 -30.08 4.70 -8.61
N ALA A 338 -30.05 4.29 -9.89
CA ALA A 338 -30.86 3.18 -10.37
C ALA A 338 -30.43 1.85 -9.75
N VAL A 339 -29.13 1.56 -9.63
CA VAL A 339 -28.63 0.38 -8.91
C VAL A 339 -29.07 0.43 -7.46
N ARG A 340 -28.84 1.54 -6.76
CA ARG A 340 -29.20 1.73 -5.34
C ARG A 340 -30.69 1.50 -5.09
N THR A 341 -31.55 2.02 -5.96
CA THR A 341 -33.02 1.88 -5.86
C THR A 341 -33.49 0.45 -6.11
N ASN A 342 -32.78 -0.30 -6.96
CA ASN A 342 -33.18 -1.65 -7.37
C ASN A 342 -32.43 -2.76 -6.63
N LEU A 343 -31.35 -2.45 -5.92
CA LEU A 343 -30.54 -3.39 -5.19
C LEU A 343 -31.20 -3.65 -3.83
N PRO A 344 -31.70 -4.87 -3.58
CA PRO A 344 -32.28 -5.18 -2.29
C PRO A 344 -31.24 -5.14 -1.17
N LEU A 345 -31.69 -4.96 0.07
CA LEU A 345 -30.82 -5.02 1.25
C LEU A 345 -30.00 -6.33 1.25
N ASP A 346 -28.73 -6.24 1.64
CA ASP A 346 -27.74 -7.33 1.69
C ASP A 346 -27.43 -8.02 0.35
N ALA A 347 -27.97 -7.52 -0.76
CA ALA A 347 -27.69 -8.03 -2.09
C ALA A 347 -26.42 -7.42 -2.68
N ARG A 348 -25.89 -8.08 -3.71
CA ARG A 348 -24.78 -7.57 -4.51
C ARG A 348 -25.24 -7.21 -5.90
N TYR A 349 -24.61 -6.22 -6.53
CA TYR A 349 -24.70 -6.06 -7.98
C TYR A 349 -23.54 -6.78 -8.67
N ALA A 350 -23.75 -7.15 -9.94
CA ALA A 350 -22.73 -7.72 -10.80
C ALA A 350 -22.74 -7.07 -12.19
N VAL A 351 -21.59 -7.08 -12.85
CA VAL A 351 -21.33 -6.63 -14.21
C VAL A 351 -21.09 -7.86 -15.06
N LEU A 352 -21.82 -7.99 -16.17
CA LEU A 352 -21.86 -9.22 -16.95
C LEU A 352 -20.80 -9.32 -18.03
N SER A 353 -20.16 -8.22 -18.42
CA SER A 353 -19.16 -8.22 -19.46
C SER A 353 -18.20 -7.05 -19.28
N PRO A 354 -16.93 -7.21 -19.68
CA PRO A 354 -16.00 -6.09 -19.75
C PRO A 354 -16.52 -4.98 -20.67
N GLY A 355 -16.03 -3.76 -20.47
CA GLY A 355 -16.35 -2.61 -21.34
C GLY A 355 -17.47 -1.71 -20.83
N LEU A 356 -18.13 -2.07 -19.73
CA LEU A 356 -18.91 -1.12 -18.95
C LEU A 356 -17.97 -0.18 -18.19
N ALA A 357 -18.25 1.12 -18.25
CA ALA A 357 -17.56 2.12 -17.45
C ALA A 357 -18.14 2.10 -16.02
N SER A 358 -17.89 1.01 -15.29
CA SER A 358 -18.27 0.89 -13.89
C SER A 358 -17.16 1.38 -12.97
N LEU A 359 -17.52 1.76 -11.73
CA LEU A 359 -16.53 2.05 -10.71
C LEU A 359 -15.59 0.85 -10.51
N PRO A 360 -14.28 1.09 -10.36
CA PRO A 360 -13.33 0.07 -9.96
C PRO A 360 -13.81 -0.73 -8.75
N PRO A 361 -13.57 -2.04 -8.70
CA PRO A 361 -13.92 -2.86 -7.55
C PRO A 361 -13.37 -2.27 -6.23
N ASN A 362 -14.15 -2.39 -5.16
CA ASN A 362 -13.99 -1.79 -3.84
C ASN A 362 -14.31 -0.29 -3.74
N LEU A 363 -14.23 0.50 -4.82
CA LEU A 363 -14.66 1.91 -4.76
C LEU A 363 -16.18 2.03 -4.62
N ASN A 364 -16.92 1.05 -5.13
CA ASN A 364 -18.36 0.90 -4.91
C ASN A 364 -18.74 0.80 -3.42
N ALA A 365 -17.86 0.28 -2.56
CA ALA A 365 -18.13 0.23 -1.12
C ALA A 365 -18.14 1.63 -0.48
N ALA A 366 -17.35 2.59 -1.00
CA ALA A 366 -17.31 3.96 -0.50
C ALA A 366 -18.63 4.72 -0.73
N ILE A 367 -19.42 4.31 -1.73
CA ILE A 367 -20.76 4.86 -2.02
C ILE A 367 -21.90 3.98 -1.50
N GLY A 368 -21.59 2.92 -0.74
CA GLY A 368 -22.58 2.03 -0.13
C GLY A 368 -23.20 0.99 -1.07
N LEU A 369 -22.57 0.71 -2.21
CA LEU A 369 -23.03 -0.35 -3.13
C LEU A 369 -22.18 -1.61 -2.95
N SER A 370 -22.79 -2.72 -2.54
CA SER A 370 -22.11 -4.01 -2.46
C SER A 370 -21.99 -4.66 -3.84
N SER A 371 -20.79 -5.12 -4.20
CA SER A 371 -20.53 -5.82 -5.47
C SER A 371 -19.97 -7.22 -5.22
N ILE A 372 -20.19 -8.13 -6.18
CA ILE A 372 -19.48 -9.41 -6.21
C ILE A 372 -18.02 -9.27 -6.68
N HIS A 373 -17.71 -8.16 -7.35
CA HIS A 373 -16.39 -7.84 -7.90
C HIS A 373 -15.44 -7.35 -6.81
N SER A 374 -14.14 -7.65 -6.94
CA SER A 374 -13.15 -7.25 -5.95
C SER A 374 -11.81 -6.89 -6.58
N TYR A 375 -11.14 -5.95 -5.94
CA TYR A 375 -9.71 -5.72 -6.09
C TYR A 375 -9.00 -6.18 -4.80
N ASN A 376 -8.45 -7.40 -4.77
CA ASN A 376 -7.79 -7.92 -3.59
C ASN A 376 -6.43 -8.53 -3.92
N SER A 377 -5.37 -7.93 -3.37
CA SER A 377 -4.00 -8.41 -3.53
C SER A 377 -3.78 -9.84 -3.03
N LEU A 378 -4.62 -10.32 -2.10
CA LEU A 378 -4.57 -11.65 -1.52
C LEU A 378 -5.93 -12.36 -1.66
N SER A 379 -6.55 -12.27 -2.85
CA SER A 379 -7.75 -13.06 -3.18
C SER A 379 -7.56 -14.53 -2.78
N SER A 380 -8.53 -15.08 -2.06
CA SER A 380 -8.50 -16.47 -1.63
C SER A 380 -8.81 -17.42 -2.78
N ARG A 381 -8.30 -18.66 -2.67
CA ARG A 381 -8.60 -19.76 -3.62
C ARG A 381 -10.10 -19.94 -3.82
N ARG A 382 -10.86 -19.93 -2.72
CA ARG A 382 -12.32 -20.07 -2.70
C ARG A 382 -13.03 -19.01 -3.55
N TYR A 383 -12.64 -17.74 -3.40
CA TYR A 383 -13.22 -16.66 -4.19
C TYR A 383 -12.91 -16.81 -5.69
N ARG A 384 -11.71 -17.28 -6.04
CA ARG A 384 -11.38 -17.57 -7.45
C ARG A 384 -12.18 -18.75 -8.00
N THR A 385 -12.44 -19.78 -7.20
CA THR A 385 -13.35 -20.88 -7.59
C THR A 385 -14.75 -20.33 -7.86
N LEU A 386 -15.29 -19.53 -6.95
CA LEU A 386 -16.60 -18.88 -7.14
C LEU A 386 -16.64 -18.05 -8.43
N LEU A 387 -15.63 -17.21 -8.67
CA LEU A 387 -15.60 -16.39 -9.88
C LEU A 387 -15.60 -17.24 -11.15
N LYS A 388 -14.87 -18.35 -11.17
CA LYS A 388 -14.89 -19.30 -12.30
C LYS A 388 -16.26 -19.95 -12.49
N GLU A 389 -16.94 -20.34 -11.41
CA GLU A 389 -18.31 -20.88 -11.45
C GLU A 389 -19.31 -19.85 -11.96
N LEU A 390 -19.07 -18.56 -11.68
CA LEU A 390 -19.83 -17.44 -12.22
C LEU A 390 -19.38 -17.06 -13.65
N GLY A 391 -18.54 -17.85 -14.32
CA GLY A 391 -18.04 -17.57 -15.66
C GLY A 391 -17.18 -16.30 -15.77
N GLY A 392 -16.67 -15.80 -14.66
CA GLY A 392 -15.71 -14.70 -14.63
C GLY A 392 -14.26 -15.19 -14.68
N ASP A 393 -13.35 -14.26 -14.99
CA ASP A 393 -11.91 -14.47 -14.86
C ASP A 393 -11.29 -13.42 -13.94
N ALA A 394 -10.15 -13.75 -13.36
CA ALA A 394 -9.43 -12.86 -12.47
C ALA A 394 -8.13 -12.42 -13.16
N SER A 395 -8.09 -11.15 -13.56
CA SER A 395 -6.93 -10.52 -14.19
C SER A 395 -5.93 -10.02 -13.14
N ALA A 396 -4.81 -9.47 -13.60
CA ALA A 396 -3.73 -8.96 -12.75
C ALA A 396 -3.28 -9.98 -11.67
N PHE A 397 -3.12 -11.25 -12.06
CA PHE A 397 -2.71 -12.37 -11.19
C PHE A 397 -3.72 -12.67 -10.06
N GLY A 398 -5.01 -12.63 -10.38
CA GLY A 398 -6.06 -12.91 -9.42
C GLY A 398 -6.43 -11.73 -8.51
N ARG A 399 -5.88 -10.54 -8.77
CA ARG A 399 -6.16 -9.34 -7.96
C ARG A 399 -7.45 -8.66 -8.35
N TRP A 400 -7.76 -8.68 -9.63
CA TRP A 400 -8.80 -7.86 -10.21
C TRP A 400 -9.85 -8.75 -10.86
N ASN A 401 -11.11 -8.52 -10.54
CA ASN A 401 -12.25 -9.05 -11.28
C ASN A 401 -13.27 -7.93 -11.40
N ASP A 402 -13.71 -7.65 -12.62
CA ASP A 402 -14.64 -6.57 -12.97
C ASP A 402 -15.88 -7.07 -13.72
N ALA A 403 -15.90 -8.33 -14.18
CA ALA A 403 -17.03 -8.91 -14.87
C ALA A 403 -17.16 -10.42 -14.59
N ILE A 404 -18.38 -10.94 -14.77
CA ILE A 404 -18.75 -12.36 -14.69
C ILE A 404 -19.69 -12.73 -15.84
N HIS A 405 -19.68 -13.98 -16.30
CA HIS A 405 -20.65 -14.50 -17.29
C HIS A 405 -21.38 -15.73 -16.72
N PRO A 406 -22.28 -15.53 -15.74
CA PRO A 406 -22.85 -16.63 -14.99
C PRO A 406 -23.94 -17.34 -15.78
N ASP A 407 -24.11 -18.64 -15.52
CA ASP A 407 -25.41 -19.28 -15.70
C ASP A 407 -26.36 -18.76 -14.60
N PHE A 408 -27.39 -18.00 -14.99
CA PHE A 408 -28.37 -17.42 -14.08
C PHE A 408 -29.18 -18.47 -13.30
N ASN A 409 -29.17 -19.73 -13.73
CA ASN A 409 -29.82 -20.84 -13.03
C ASN A 409 -28.87 -21.61 -12.11
N SER A 410 -27.56 -21.29 -12.13
CA SER A 410 -26.57 -21.95 -11.30
C SER A 410 -26.77 -21.67 -9.81
N ILE A 411 -26.40 -22.65 -8.99
CA ILE A 411 -26.41 -22.53 -7.53
C ILE A 411 -25.45 -21.43 -7.09
N ALA A 412 -24.27 -21.34 -7.71
CA ALA A 412 -23.26 -20.35 -7.37
C ALA A 412 -23.80 -18.92 -7.54
N PHE A 413 -24.51 -18.64 -8.64
CA PHE A 413 -25.16 -17.35 -8.87
C PHE A 413 -26.25 -17.07 -7.83
N TRP A 414 -27.11 -18.06 -7.57
CA TRP A 414 -28.20 -17.95 -6.61
C TRP A 414 -27.71 -17.73 -5.16
N MET A 415 -26.69 -18.47 -4.72
CA MET A 415 -26.06 -18.37 -3.40
C MET A 415 -25.23 -17.09 -3.25
N SER A 416 -24.75 -16.49 -4.34
CA SER A 416 -24.01 -15.21 -4.32
C SER A 416 -24.91 -14.00 -3.99
N ASN A 417 -26.23 -14.21 -3.89
CA ASN A 417 -27.23 -13.18 -3.58
C ASN A 417 -27.08 -11.92 -4.46
N ILE A 418 -26.86 -12.14 -5.75
CA ILE A 418 -26.82 -11.04 -6.72
C ILE A 418 -28.26 -10.59 -6.96
N GLY A 419 -28.54 -9.31 -6.68
CA GLY A 419 -29.87 -8.71 -6.81
C GLY A 419 -30.05 -7.86 -8.07
N VAL A 420 -28.94 -7.33 -8.60
CA VAL A 420 -28.92 -6.48 -9.81
C VAL A 420 -27.78 -6.92 -10.71
N VAL A 421 -28.03 -6.94 -12.02
CA VAL A 421 -27.02 -7.20 -13.05
C VAL A 421 -26.99 -6.08 -14.07
N LEU A 422 -25.78 -5.69 -14.44
CA LEU A 422 -25.47 -4.67 -15.43
C LEU A 422 -24.89 -5.36 -16.67
N SER A 423 -25.42 -5.02 -17.84
CA SER A 423 -24.95 -5.57 -19.12
C SER A 423 -24.70 -4.44 -20.13
N PRO A 424 -23.61 -4.49 -20.93
CA PRO A 424 -23.42 -3.52 -22.02
C PRO A 424 -24.39 -3.76 -23.18
N VAL A 425 -24.96 -4.96 -23.27
CA VAL A 425 -25.91 -5.36 -24.31
C VAL A 425 -27.24 -5.79 -23.70
N GLN A 426 -28.34 -5.53 -24.41
CA GLN A 426 -29.64 -6.00 -23.98
C GLN A 426 -29.68 -7.54 -24.03
N LEU A 427 -29.90 -8.15 -22.87
CA LEU A 427 -30.08 -9.58 -22.72
C LEU A 427 -31.48 -10.01 -23.18
N PRO A 428 -31.63 -11.24 -23.71
CA PRO A 428 -32.93 -11.81 -24.00
C PRO A 428 -33.76 -11.96 -22.71
N PRO A 429 -35.10 -11.90 -22.79
CA PRO A 429 -35.96 -12.16 -21.64
C PRO A 429 -35.70 -13.55 -21.05
N THR A 430 -35.48 -13.62 -19.73
CA THR A 430 -35.35 -14.88 -18.99
C THR A 430 -36.34 -14.90 -17.83
N SER A 431 -36.64 -16.08 -17.29
CA SER A 431 -37.48 -16.22 -16.10
C SER A 431 -36.81 -15.72 -14.81
N THR A 432 -35.50 -15.48 -14.83
CA THR A 432 -34.70 -15.09 -13.67
C THR A 432 -34.38 -13.60 -13.63
N LEU A 433 -34.54 -12.88 -14.75
CA LEU A 433 -34.18 -11.47 -14.89
C LEU A 433 -35.37 -10.63 -15.35
N GLN A 434 -35.57 -9.50 -14.67
CA GLN A 434 -36.52 -8.47 -15.08
C GLN A 434 -35.75 -7.24 -15.57
N TYR A 435 -36.00 -6.84 -16.81
CA TYR A 435 -35.44 -5.60 -17.34
C TYR A 435 -36.01 -4.39 -16.60
N VAL A 436 -35.13 -3.48 -16.16
CA VAL A 436 -35.51 -2.27 -15.41
C VAL A 436 -35.36 -1.02 -16.27
N GLY A 437 -34.25 -0.90 -17.00
CA GLY A 437 -34.00 0.29 -17.81
C GLY A 437 -32.60 0.33 -18.44
N HIS A 438 -32.34 1.41 -19.17
CA HIS A 438 -31.07 1.68 -19.83
C HIS A 438 -30.49 3.01 -19.33
N TYR A 439 -29.24 3.00 -18.87
CA TYR A 439 -28.57 4.13 -18.24
C TYR A 439 -27.16 4.26 -18.80
N GLY A 440 -26.91 5.28 -19.63
CA GLY A 440 -25.63 5.43 -20.32
C GLY A 440 -25.38 4.26 -21.27
N ASN A 441 -24.30 3.51 -21.06
CA ASN A 441 -23.99 2.29 -21.82
C ASN A 441 -24.39 1.00 -21.08
N ALA A 442 -25.22 1.07 -20.05
CA ALA A 442 -25.62 -0.07 -19.22
C ALA A 442 -27.12 -0.38 -19.32
N HIS A 443 -27.45 -1.65 -19.58
CA HIS A 443 -28.77 -2.23 -19.37
C HIS A 443 -28.83 -2.84 -17.96
N LEU A 444 -29.83 -2.41 -17.17
CA LEU A 444 -30.00 -2.82 -15.79
C LEU A 444 -31.12 -3.84 -15.67
N TYR A 445 -30.83 -4.94 -14.97
CA TYR A 445 -31.76 -6.04 -14.72
C TYR A 445 -31.85 -6.33 -13.23
N ARG A 446 -33.06 -6.58 -12.74
CA ARG A 446 -33.32 -7.10 -11.40
C ARG A 446 -33.34 -8.63 -11.44
N VAL A 447 -32.68 -9.26 -10.47
CA VAL A 447 -32.69 -10.72 -10.31
C VAL A 447 -33.90 -11.12 -9.48
N LEU A 448 -34.75 -11.96 -10.04
CA LEU A 448 -36.03 -12.36 -9.43
C LEU A 448 -35.89 -13.50 -8.42
N SER A 449 -34.90 -14.38 -8.58
CA SER A 449 -34.66 -15.53 -7.70
C SER A 449 -33.24 -15.54 -7.17
N ARG A 450 -33.09 -15.53 -5.84
CA ARG A 450 -31.81 -15.47 -5.12
C ARG A 450 -31.97 -16.03 -3.70
N MET A 451 -30.87 -16.40 -3.06
CA MET A 451 -30.89 -16.95 -1.69
C MET A 451 -31.38 -15.96 -0.63
N GLY A 452 -31.06 -14.68 -0.80
CA GLY A 452 -31.09 -13.73 0.31
C GLY A 452 -29.79 -13.76 1.12
N CYS A 453 -29.77 -13.09 2.28
CA CYS A 453 -28.57 -12.97 3.10
C CYS A 453 -28.16 -14.30 3.75
N CYS A 454 -29.14 -15.15 4.08
CA CYS A 454 -28.93 -16.44 4.74
C CYS A 454 -30.07 -17.42 4.51
N LEU A 455 -29.80 -18.71 4.74
CA LEU A 455 -30.74 -19.82 4.61
C LEU A 455 -30.43 -20.88 5.67
N GLN A 456 -31.46 -21.47 6.27
CA GLN A 456 -31.31 -22.61 7.17
C GLN A 456 -31.62 -23.92 6.43
N VAL A 457 -30.67 -24.85 6.38
CA VAL A 457 -30.84 -26.13 5.68
C VAL A 457 -30.82 -27.30 6.67
N PRO A 458 -31.84 -28.17 6.73
CA PRO A 458 -31.84 -29.34 7.61
C PRO A 458 -30.63 -30.25 7.37
N LYS A 459 -30.02 -30.79 8.43
CA LYS A 459 -28.82 -31.64 8.31
C LYS A 459 -29.05 -32.89 7.46
N SER A 460 -30.26 -33.42 7.43
CA SER A 460 -30.65 -34.56 6.60
C SER A 460 -30.45 -34.32 5.10
N GLN A 461 -30.35 -33.05 4.68
CA GLN A 461 -30.15 -32.64 3.30
C GLN A 461 -28.71 -32.17 3.01
N THR A 462 -27.79 -32.46 3.93
CA THR A 462 -26.39 -32.00 3.84
C THR A 462 -25.45 -33.20 3.92
N THR A 463 -24.35 -33.13 3.18
CA THR A 463 -23.29 -34.14 3.25
C THR A 463 -22.00 -33.47 3.71
N VAL A 464 -21.43 -33.97 4.80
CA VAL A 464 -20.14 -33.49 5.30
C VAL A 464 -19.03 -34.23 4.56
N ARG A 465 -18.24 -33.48 3.80
CA ARG A 465 -17.07 -34.00 3.08
C ARG A 465 -15.86 -34.10 4.02
N THR A 466 -14.87 -34.88 3.60
CA THR A 466 -13.59 -35.00 4.29
C THR A 466 -12.95 -33.62 4.49
N GLY A 467 -12.59 -33.29 5.73
CA GLY A 467 -12.02 -31.97 6.07
C GLY A 467 -13.04 -30.94 6.58
N GLY A 468 -14.31 -31.31 6.77
CA GLY A 468 -15.32 -30.45 7.39
C GLY A 468 -16.01 -29.47 6.44
N ASP A 469 -15.80 -29.61 5.13
CA ASP A 469 -16.59 -28.91 4.11
C ASP A 469 -18.00 -29.50 4.02
N ILE A 470 -19.00 -28.63 3.94
CA ILE A 470 -20.41 -29.00 3.92
C ILE A 470 -20.92 -28.85 2.49
N SER A 471 -21.24 -29.96 1.85
CA SER A 471 -21.88 -29.96 0.55
C SER A 471 -23.40 -29.98 0.75
N ILE A 472 -24.10 -29.04 0.12
CA ILE A 472 -25.55 -28.96 0.14
C ILE A 472 -26.08 -29.19 -1.27
N ASP A 473 -27.06 -30.08 -1.38
CA ASP A 473 -27.72 -30.37 -2.65
C ASP A 473 -28.46 -29.11 -3.18
N PRO A 474 -28.26 -28.71 -4.45
CA PRO A 474 -29.10 -27.70 -5.13
C PRO A 474 -30.60 -27.77 -4.82
N ALA A 475 -31.16 -28.99 -4.76
CA ALA A 475 -32.59 -29.18 -4.53
C ALA A 475 -32.99 -28.83 -3.09
N ALA A 476 -32.15 -29.20 -2.11
CA ALA A 476 -32.33 -28.91 -0.69
C ALA A 476 -32.31 -27.42 -0.38
N ILE A 477 -31.43 -26.69 -1.08
CA ILE A 477 -31.26 -25.24 -0.96
C ILE A 477 -32.56 -24.50 -1.29
N ARG A 478 -33.34 -24.96 -2.27
CA ARG A 478 -34.60 -24.31 -2.66
C ARG A 478 -35.75 -24.57 -1.70
N SER A 479 -35.63 -25.61 -0.86
CA SER A 479 -36.59 -25.96 0.20
C SER A 479 -36.15 -25.55 1.60
N GLY A 480 -35.05 -24.79 1.72
CA GLY A 480 -34.51 -24.40 3.02
C GLY A 480 -35.49 -23.55 3.84
N LEU A 481 -35.37 -23.64 5.16
CA LEU A 481 -36.13 -22.84 6.10
C LEU A 481 -35.60 -21.40 6.08
N GLN A 482 -36.50 -20.43 6.25
CA GLN A 482 -36.10 -19.03 6.33
C GLN A 482 -35.31 -18.78 7.62
N ALA A 483 -34.18 -18.08 7.46
CA ALA A 483 -33.44 -17.46 8.53
C ALA A 483 -33.47 -15.93 8.30
N THR A 484 -33.55 -15.16 9.37
CA THR A 484 -33.66 -13.70 9.28
C THR A 484 -32.48 -13.06 10.00
N LYS A 485 -31.71 -12.23 9.30
CA LYS A 485 -30.66 -11.42 9.92
C LYS A 485 -31.31 -10.30 10.73
N THR A 486 -31.11 -10.30 12.04
CA THR A 486 -31.73 -9.35 12.97
C THR A 486 -30.79 -8.22 13.39
N ASP A 487 -29.48 -8.43 13.30
CA ASP A 487 -28.47 -7.42 13.61
C ASP A 487 -27.23 -7.62 12.72
N ASP A 488 -26.63 -6.50 12.31
CA ASP A 488 -25.40 -6.46 11.52
C ASP A 488 -24.55 -5.24 11.93
N GLN A 489 -23.54 -5.48 12.75
CA GLN A 489 -22.57 -4.48 13.19
C GLN A 489 -21.25 -4.59 12.41
N GLY A 490 -21.23 -5.36 11.31
CA GLY A 490 -20.04 -5.68 10.52
C GLY A 490 -19.19 -6.81 11.10
N ASP A 491 -18.77 -6.72 12.36
CA ASP A 491 -17.99 -7.76 13.05
C ASP A 491 -18.83 -8.66 13.97
N LEU A 492 -20.11 -8.32 14.14
CA LEU A 492 -21.10 -9.08 14.89
C LEU A 492 -22.38 -9.19 14.08
N LEU A 493 -22.85 -10.42 13.86
CA LEU A 493 -24.07 -10.73 13.13
C LEU A 493 -25.02 -11.55 14.02
N HIS A 494 -26.31 -11.21 14.02
CA HIS A 494 -27.36 -12.01 14.67
C HIS A 494 -28.40 -12.50 13.67
N PHE A 495 -28.87 -13.72 13.89
CA PHE A 495 -29.88 -14.36 13.07
C PHE A 495 -30.92 -15.05 13.94
N ASP A 496 -32.19 -14.85 13.61
CA ASP A 496 -33.28 -15.69 14.08
C ASP A 496 -33.44 -16.87 13.12
N ILE A 497 -33.63 -18.06 13.68
CA ILE A 497 -33.74 -19.32 12.94
C ILE A 497 -35.01 -20.07 13.34
N SER A 498 -35.46 -20.97 12.47
CA SER A 498 -36.60 -21.85 12.77
C SER A 498 -36.20 -22.86 13.86
N GLU A 499 -36.97 -22.89 14.95
CA GLU A 499 -36.70 -23.76 16.10
C GLU A 499 -36.87 -25.25 15.77
N GLY A 500 -36.17 -26.11 16.52
CA GLY A 500 -36.51 -27.53 16.60
C GLY A 500 -35.93 -28.45 15.53
N VAL A 501 -35.06 -27.95 14.63
CA VAL A 501 -34.44 -28.78 13.58
C VAL A 501 -32.92 -28.60 13.57
N ALA A 502 -32.17 -29.68 13.83
CA ALA A 502 -30.73 -29.72 13.56
C ALA A 502 -30.47 -29.41 12.08
N SER A 503 -29.74 -28.33 11.86
CA SER A 503 -29.62 -27.69 10.55
C SER A 503 -28.25 -27.02 10.40
N ILE A 504 -28.05 -26.40 9.26
CA ILE A 504 -26.86 -25.61 8.94
C ILE A 504 -27.37 -24.24 8.48
N LEU A 505 -26.93 -23.19 9.17
CA LEU A 505 -27.13 -21.82 8.70
C LEU A 505 -26.08 -21.54 7.62
N VAL A 506 -26.54 -21.24 6.42
CA VAL A 506 -25.72 -20.88 5.27
C VAL A 506 -25.84 -19.37 5.04
N LEU A 507 -24.72 -18.68 4.93
CA LEU A 507 -24.69 -17.24 4.70
C LEU A 507 -24.22 -16.96 3.28
N SER A 508 -24.83 -15.98 2.62
CA SER A 508 -24.34 -15.46 1.33
C SER A 508 -23.10 -14.59 1.56
N GLN A 509 -22.03 -15.15 2.12
CA GLN A 509 -20.74 -14.49 2.25
C GLN A 509 -19.64 -15.53 2.14
N LYS A 510 -18.45 -15.07 1.73
CA LYS A 510 -17.27 -15.91 1.66
C LYS A 510 -16.90 -16.44 3.05
N TYR A 511 -16.58 -17.72 3.15
CA TYR A 511 -16.04 -18.32 4.37
C TYR A 511 -14.77 -17.60 4.83
N HIS A 512 -14.68 -17.35 6.14
CA HIS A 512 -13.46 -16.89 6.79
C HIS A 512 -13.28 -17.64 8.12
N PRO A 513 -12.05 -18.14 8.42
CA PRO A 513 -11.81 -18.94 9.63
C PRO A 513 -11.98 -18.16 10.94
N ASP A 514 -11.87 -16.83 10.90
CA ASP A 514 -12.01 -15.98 12.09
C ASP A 514 -13.48 -15.63 12.43
N TRP A 515 -14.46 -16.15 11.66
CA TRP A 515 -15.87 -16.12 12.06
C TRP A 515 -16.13 -17.24 13.06
N HIS A 516 -16.50 -16.88 14.28
CA HIS A 516 -16.89 -17.81 15.33
C HIS A 516 -18.40 -17.71 15.55
N ALA A 517 -19.07 -18.87 15.61
CA ALA A 517 -20.51 -18.92 15.78
C ALA A 517 -20.92 -19.46 17.16
N GLN A 518 -22.03 -18.95 17.68
CA GLN A 518 -22.70 -19.42 18.87
C GLN A 518 -24.20 -19.54 18.60
N ALA A 519 -24.84 -20.54 19.17
CA ALA A 519 -26.29 -20.71 19.09
C ALA A 519 -26.93 -20.52 20.46
N LEU A 520 -28.06 -19.82 20.52
CA LEU A 520 -28.90 -19.74 21.69
C LEU A 520 -29.76 -21.00 21.77
N THR A 521 -29.57 -21.78 22.85
CA THR A 521 -30.33 -22.99 23.16
C THR A 521 -31.03 -22.84 24.51
N ALA A 522 -31.79 -23.85 24.95
CA ALA A 522 -32.35 -23.89 26.30
C ALA A 522 -31.30 -23.77 27.42
N ARG A 523 -30.03 -24.10 27.15
CA ARG A 523 -28.91 -23.99 28.09
C ARG A 523 -28.16 -22.66 28.00
N GLY A 524 -28.66 -21.72 27.20
CA GLY A 524 -27.99 -20.46 26.88
C GLY A 524 -27.16 -20.53 25.61
N TRP A 525 -26.20 -19.60 25.48
CA TRP A 525 -25.31 -19.50 24.32
C TRP A 525 -24.25 -20.60 24.35
N VAL A 526 -24.24 -21.44 23.31
CA VAL A 526 -23.27 -22.54 23.15
C VAL A 526 -22.47 -22.31 21.87
N ALA A 527 -21.14 -22.52 21.93
CA ALA A 527 -20.29 -22.44 20.74
C ALA A 527 -20.64 -23.54 19.74
N ILE A 528 -20.70 -23.19 18.47
CA ILE A 528 -21.01 -24.12 17.38
C ILE A 528 -19.94 -24.04 16.29
N PRO A 529 -19.65 -25.15 15.59
CA PRO A 529 -18.62 -25.15 14.57
C PRO A 529 -19.08 -24.38 13.32
N THR A 530 -18.14 -23.66 12.73
CA THR A 530 -18.26 -22.97 11.46
C THR A 530 -17.43 -23.69 10.41
N GLY A 531 -17.86 -23.65 9.15
CA GLY A 531 -17.15 -24.31 8.06
C GLY A 531 -17.54 -23.75 6.70
N PRO A 532 -16.79 -24.09 5.64
CA PRO A 532 -17.18 -23.77 4.28
C PRO A 532 -18.41 -24.59 3.87
N VAL A 533 -19.28 -23.97 3.09
CA VAL A 533 -20.45 -24.57 2.44
C VAL A 533 -20.24 -24.46 0.94
N ASN A 534 -20.30 -25.59 0.23
CA ASN A 534 -19.98 -25.69 -1.19
C ASN A 534 -18.64 -25.00 -1.50
N ASP A 535 -17.61 -25.32 -0.72
CA ASP A 535 -16.23 -24.81 -0.80
C ASP A 535 -16.04 -23.29 -0.58
N VAL A 536 -17.08 -22.47 -0.70
CA VAL A 536 -16.97 -21.00 -0.77
C VAL A 536 -17.67 -20.28 0.36
N PHE A 537 -18.90 -20.68 0.68
CA PHE A 537 -19.81 -19.89 1.51
C PHE A 537 -19.61 -20.17 3.00
N GLN A 538 -19.95 -19.21 3.85
CA GLN A 538 -19.88 -19.39 5.30
C GLN A 538 -21.05 -20.24 5.80
N GLY A 539 -20.76 -21.30 6.55
CA GLY A 539 -21.73 -22.12 7.26
C GLY A 539 -21.53 -22.11 8.77
N ALA A 540 -22.61 -22.36 9.51
CA ALA A 540 -22.62 -22.63 10.95
C ALA A 540 -23.53 -23.82 11.28
N VAL A 541 -23.02 -24.82 12.00
CA VAL A 541 -23.74 -26.07 12.27
C VAL A 541 -24.61 -25.92 13.52
N LEU A 542 -25.92 -25.99 13.35
CA LEU A 542 -26.90 -25.76 14.40
C LEU A 542 -27.26 -27.07 15.13
N PRO A 543 -27.27 -27.09 16.48
CA PRO A 543 -27.84 -28.20 17.24
C PRO A 543 -29.37 -28.17 17.20
N ASP A 544 -30.00 -29.27 17.61
CA ASP A 544 -31.44 -29.30 17.85
C ASP A 544 -31.84 -28.28 18.93
N GLY A 545 -32.98 -27.63 18.74
CA GLY A 545 -33.50 -26.64 19.68
C GLY A 545 -32.76 -25.30 19.71
N ALA A 546 -31.91 -25.02 18.71
CA ALA A 546 -31.35 -23.69 18.52
C ALA A 546 -32.44 -22.70 18.07
N ARG A 547 -32.40 -21.46 18.61
CA ARG A 547 -33.39 -20.41 18.34
C ARG A 547 -32.80 -19.18 17.66
N GLN A 548 -31.56 -18.87 18.02
CA GLN A 548 -30.81 -17.75 17.46
C GLN A 548 -29.37 -18.16 17.21
N VAL A 549 -28.74 -17.48 16.27
CA VAL A 549 -27.34 -17.65 15.93
C VAL A 549 -26.64 -16.31 16.00
N ARG A 550 -25.47 -16.31 16.60
CA ARG A 550 -24.57 -15.16 16.66
C ARG A 550 -23.26 -15.52 16.00
N LEU A 551 -22.80 -14.74 15.03
CA LEU A 551 -21.46 -14.83 14.46
C LEU A 551 -20.63 -13.62 14.90
N ARG A 552 -19.40 -13.87 15.34
CA ARG A 552 -18.42 -12.83 15.73
C ARG A 552 -17.15 -12.98 14.91
N PHE A 553 -16.69 -11.90 14.32
CA PHE A 553 -15.44 -11.84 13.59
C PHE A 553 -14.31 -11.52 14.57
N GLU A 554 -13.41 -12.48 14.82
CA GLU A 554 -12.38 -12.36 15.85
C GLU A 554 -10.95 -12.48 15.31
N PRO A 555 -10.52 -11.59 14.37
CA PRO A 555 -9.15 -11.59 13.86
C PRO A 555 -8.16 -11.18 14.96
N TYR A 556 -6.88 -11.54 14.83
CA TYR A 556 -5.86 -11.14 15.80
C TYR A 556 -5.61 -9.62 15.78
N ALA A 557 -5.89 -8.94 14.66
CA ALA A 557 -5.81 -7.50 14.52
C ALA A 557 -6.63 -6.74 15.58
N ARG A 558 -7.65 -7.37 16.18
CA ARG A 558 -8.37 -6.79 17.34
C ARG A 558 -7.46 -6.49 18.53
N PHE A 559 -6.30 -7.15 18.64
CA PHE A 559 -5.30 -6.92 19.67
C PHE A 559 -4.26 -5.85 19.29
N ALA A 560 -4.38 -5.21 18.12
CA ALA A 560 -3.46 -4.14 17.69
C ALA A 560 -3.47 -2.92 18.63
N TRP A 561 -4.51 -2.73 19.45
CA TRP A 561 -4.54 -1.68 20.48
C TRP A 561 -3.41 -1.83 21.52
N ILE A 562 -2.91 -3.05 21.77
CA ILE A 562 -1.79 -3.30 22.69
C ILE A 562 -0.54 -2.55 22.24
N ALA A 563 -0.26 -2.55 20.94
CA ALA A 563 0.86 -1.79 20.37
C ALA A 563 0.68 -0.28 20.56
N HIS A 564 -0.53 0.24 20.34
CA HIS A 564 -0.85 1.65 20.54
C HIS A 564 -0.66 2.07 22.00
N VAL A 565 -1.18 1.29 22.94
CA VAL A 565 -1.00 1.54 24.39
C VAL A 565 0.48 1.49 24.76
N PHE A 566 1.22 0.50 24.27
CA PHE A 566 2.66 0.42 24.50
C PHE A 566 3.40 1.69 24.04
N TRP A 567 3.13 2.16 22.82
CA TRP A 567 3.78 3.37 22.28
C TRP A 567 3.36 4.65 22.99
N LEU A 568 2.10 4.76 23.41
CA LEU A 568 1.62 5.87 24.23
C LEU A 568 2.31 5.91 25.60
N LEU A 569 2.47 4.76 26.26
CA LEU A 569 3.20 4.65 27.53
C LEU A 569 4.69 4.96 27.34
N ALA A 570 5.30 4.49 26.26
CA ALA A 570 6.68 4.79 25.92
C ALA A 570 6.90 6.30 25.70
N LEU A 571 5.98 6.97 24.99
CA LEU A 571 5.99 8.42 24.80
C LEU A 571 5.82 9.16 26.14
N ALA A 572 4.85 8.74 26.97
CA ALA A 572 4.65 9.32 28.30
C ALA A 572 5.91 9.19 29.17
N ALA A 573 6.60 8.04 29.13
CA ALA A 573 7.84 7.80 29.86
C ALA A 573 9.01 8.71 29.39
N LEU A 574 8.96 9.25 28.16
CA LEU A 574 9.91 10.24 27.67
C LEU A 574 9.53 11.67 28.09
N VAL A 575 8.25 12.02 28.00
CA VAL A 575 7.77 13.39 28.20
C VAL A 575 7.64 13.74 29.68
N VAL A 576 7.10 12.86 30.51
CA VAL A 576 6.83 13.14 31.94
C VAL A 576 8.09 13.55 32.70
N PRO A 577 9.24 12.85 32.60
CA PRO A 577 10.47 13.27 33.28
C PRO A 577 11.02 14.61 32.77
N PHE A 578 10.82 14.90 31.48
CA PHE A 578 11.23 16.17 30.88
C PHE A 578 10.37 17.33 31.37
N ALA A 579 9.05 17.15 31.39
CA ALA A 579 8.09 18.11 31.91
C ALA A 579 8.30 18.35 33.42
N ALA A 580 8.45 17.29 34.22
CA ALA A 580 8.72 17.39 35.65
C ALA A 580 9.99 18.20 35.93
N ARG A 581 11.09 17.96 35.20
CA ARG A 581 12.35 18.71 35.36
C ARG A 581 12.26 20.19 34.98
N ARG A 582 11.37 20.58 34.06
CA ARG A 582 11.18 21.99 33.65
C ARG A 582 10.13 22.73 34.46
N ILE A 583 9.08 22.04 34.92
CA ILE A 583 7.93 22.66 35.60
C ILE A 583 8.16 22.75 37.11
N LEU A 584 8.72 21.73 37.78
CA LEU A 584 8.98 21.79 39.23
C LEU A 584 9.79 23.03 39.65
N PRO A 585 10.87 23.44 38.95
CA PRO A 585 11.64 24.63 39.32
C PRO A 585 10.88 25.95 39.19
N ILE A 586 9.87 26.01 38.31
CA ILE A 586 9.05 27.22 38.11
C ILE A 586 8.02 27.35 39.23
N VAL A 587 7.47 26.23 39.70
CA VAL A 587 6.52 26.20 40.83
C VAL A 587 7.23 26.46 42.16
N THR A 588 8.42 25.90 42.38
CA THR A 588 9.19 26.17 43.61
C THR A 588 9.75 27.59 43.66
N ARG A 589 10.12 28.22 42.54
CA ARG A 589 10.53 29.64 42.53
C ARG A 589 9.38 30.62 42.77
N LYS A 590 8.15 30.31 42.33
CA LYS A 590 6.97 31.15 42.63
C LYS A 590 6.51 31.05 44.09
N GLY A 591 6.77 29.92 44.77
CA GLY A 591 6.48 29.75 46.19
C GLY A 591 7.47 30.43 47.15
N VAL A 592 8.62 30.92 46.66
CA VAL A 592 9.63 31.63 47.46
C VAL A 592 9.47 33.16 47.37
N LEU A 593 8.62 33.67 46.46
CA LEU A 593 8.32 35.10 46.33
C LEU A 593 7.06 35.55 47.12
N SER A 594 6.55 34.72 48.04
CA SER A 594 5.42 35.06 48.91
C SER A 594 5.72 34.91 50.41
N LYS A 595 6.97 35.13 50.83
CA LYS A 595 7.34 35.34 52.24
C LYS A 595 8.20 36.57 52.39
#